data_AF-A0A8H7X0H2-F1
#
_entry.id   AF-A0A8H7X0H2-F1
#
_cell.length_a   1.000
_cell.length_b   1.000
_cell.length_c   1.000
_cell.angle_alpha   90.00
_cell.angle_beta   90.00
_cell.angle_gamma   90.00
#
_symmetry.space_group_name_H-M   'P 1'
#
loop_
_entity.id
_entity.type
_entity.pdbx_description
1 polymer ?
#
loop_
_entity_poly.entity_id
_entity_poly.type
_entity_poly.pdbx_seq_one_letter_code
_entity_poly.pdbx_strand_id
1 'polypeptide(L)'
;MGLAPRLATSWASMKLDTRNLPSSRASILRLLFLIALFCCGAYILFLPLSYIFHGMSVRNTKPVILEPGEDAIKHFAGSRECGILQEDVYTAPWPLNPKVSPFCGKRAGLLEALSSGGRYGFDEPFVGKGCTYRWFSTPEICMIVGRFNAITFVGDEIAQSIYAAFNILLREDLVLGGLQQWIMSDEDKAKCRCHNQFLDIECQRFAIKSSDDVKKNEGGDRKGSPYFCDYVPHAFIPVKSVPSSPASQTSYQDFTYGKSNPWQPSPMIFSFGHGSAFDTDIATRAIDEWSTLATGAERNIPMLFLGPPAFGINKAPSSAPNTGNLAAWNFHREMAPLAKEKHFDVLSLYNLTLQVSSVDGERFGEEVALVQAMMIFNWLSKLETS
;
A
#
# COMPACT_ATOMS: atom_id res chain seq x y z
N MET A 1 -71.68 -49.75 20.61
CA MET A 1 -72.09 -49.37 19.24
C MET A 1 -70.82 -48.89 18.55
N GLY A 2 -70.14 -49.69 17.72
CA GLY A 2 -70.42 -49.91 16.28
C GLY A 2 -69.82 -48.75 15.48
N LEU A 3 -69.01 -48.86 14.42
CA LEU A 3 -68.57 -49.93 13.52
C LEU A 3 -67.26 -49.46 12.81
N ALA A 4 -66.43 -50.39 12.34
CA ALA A 4 -65.32 -50.18 11.39
C ALA A 4 -65.86 -50.14 9.93
N PRO A 5 -65.07 -49.88 8.84
CA PRO A 5 -63.92 -50.74 8.45
C PRO A 5 -62.70 -50.10 7.72
N ARG A 6 -61.58 -50.80 7.89
CA ARG A 6 -60.45 -51.17 6.99
C ARG A 6 -60.14 -50.39 5.70
N LEU A 7 -58.84 -50.08 5.54
CA LEU A 7 -58.00 -50.53 4.42
C LEU A 7 -56.55 -50.68 4.89
N ALA A 8 -55.87 -51.71 4.37
CA ALA A 8 -54.57 -52.21 4.79
C ALA A 8 -53.60 -52.17 3.61
N THR A 9 -52.32 -51.87 3.86
CA THR A 9 -51.22 -52.33 3.00
C THR A 9 -49.93 -52.52 3.82
N SER A 10 -49.62 -53.80 3.96
CA SER A 10 -48.33 -54.47 4.22
C SER A 10 -47.08 -53.69 3.80
N TRP A 11 -46.10 -53.57 4.72
CA TRP A 11 -44.69 -53.39 4.36
C TRP A 11 -43.93 -54.62 4.84
N ALA A 12 -43.42 -55.35 3.85
CA ALA A 12 -42.66 -56.56 4.02
C ALA A 12 -41.26 -56.27 4.60
N SER A 13 -40.89 -57.09 5.58
CA SER A 13 -39.52 -57.27 6.06
C SER A 13 -38.61 -57.70 4.91
N MET A 14 -37.66 -56.84 4.53
CA MET A 14 -36.59 -57.19 3.61
C MET A 14 -35.37 -57.64 4.42
N LYS A 15 -35.27 -58.96 4.61
CA LYS A 15 -34.03 -59.64 5.03
C LYS A 15 -33.03 -59.54 3.88
N LEU A 16 -32.01 -58.70 4.04
CA LEU A 16 -30.85 -58.69 3.14
C LEU A 16 -29.91 -59.82 3.57
N ASP A 17 -29.89 -60.85 2.72
CA ASP A 17 -29.01 -62.01 2.81
C ASP A 17 -27.55 -61.58 2.53
N THR A 18 -26.73 -61.51 3.57
CA THR A 18 -25.28 -61.26 3.51
C THR A 18 -24.52 -62.53 3.15
N ARG A 19 -24.80 -63.08 1.96
CA ARG A 19 -24.01 -64.20 1.40
C ARG A 19 -23.60 -63.87 -0.03
N ASN A 20 -22.28 -63.93 -0.24
CA ASN A 20 -21.55 -63.77 -1.50
C ASN A 20 -21.11 -62.34 -1.87
N LEU A 21 -20.22 -61.76 -1.05
CA LEU A 21 -19.22 -60.81 -1.56
C LEU A 21 -18.03 -61.63 -2.08
N PRO A 22 -17.79 -61.72 -3.40
CA PRO A 22 -16.54 -62.26 -3.90
C PRO A 22 -15.43 -61.28 -3.53
N SER A 23 -14.69 -61.63 -2.48
CA SER A 23 -13.40 -61.07 -2.12
C SER A 23 -12.41 -61.31 -3.26
N SER A 24 -12.50 -60.46 -4.28
CA SER A 24 -11.50 -60.35 -5.32
C SER A 24 -10.88 -58.98 -5.18
N ARG A 25 -9.62 -58.92 -4.78
CA ARG A 25 -8.79 -57.71 -4.76
C ARG A 25 -8.93 -56.90 -6.06
N ALA A 26 -9.25 -57.55 -7.19
CA ALA A 26 -9.50 -56.92 -8.47
C ALA A 26 -10.74 -56.00 -8.49
N SER A 27 -11.79 -56.28 -7.71
CA SER A 27 -12.99 -55.44 -7.65
C SER A 27 -12.74 -54.13 -6.90
N ILE A 28 -11.95 -54.18 -5.83
CA ILE A 28 -11.54 -53.00 -5.06
C ILE A 28 -10.57 -52.14 -5.90
N LEU A 29 -9.61 -52.78 -6.59
CA LEU A 29 -8.70 -52.10 -7.50
C LEU A 29 -9.43 -51.40 -8.66
N ARG A 30 -10.45 -52.02 -9.25
CA ARG A 30 -11.28 -51.39 -10.29
C ARG A 30 -12.05 -50.18 -9.78
N LEU A 31 -12.61 -50.26 -8.57
CA LEU A 31 -13.32 -49.13 -7.96
C LEU A 31 -12.36 -47.96 -7.68
N LEU A 32 -11.19 -48.23 -7.11
CA LEU A 32 -10.17 -47.20 -6.86
C LEU A 32 -9.66 -46.56 -8.15
N PHE A 33 -9.47 -47.35 -9.20
CA PHE A 33 -9.04 -46.85 -10.51
C PHE A 33 -10.09 -45.94 -11.15
N LEU A 34 -11.38 -46.29 -11.03
CA LEU A 34 -12.48 -45.46 -11.54
C LEU A 34 -12.62 -44.15 -10.75
N ILE A 35 -12.44 -44.17 -9.42
CA ILE A 35 -12.44 -42.96 -8.60
C ILE A 35 -11.25 -42.05 -8.99
N ALA A 36 -10.05 -42.63 -9.16
CA ALA A 36 -8.88 -41.88 -9.58
C ALA A 36 -9.07 -41.23 -10.96
N LEU A 37 -9.61 -41.98 -11.94
CA LEU A 37 -9.93 -41.44 -13.27
C LEU A 37 -10.97 -40.32 -13.20
N PHE A 38 -12.01 -40.46 -12.37
CA PHE A 38 -13.03 -39.43 -12.20
C PHE A 38 -12.43 -38.17 -11.56
N CYS A 39 -11.61 -38.31 -10.51
CA CYS A 39 -10.91 -37.18 -9.88
C CYS A 39 -9.94 -36.49 -10.85
N CYS A 40 -9.17 -37.25 -11.63
CA CYS A 40 -8.29 -36.68 -12.66
C CYS A 40 -9.09 -35.98 -13.77
N GLY A 41 -10.18 -36.58 -14.24
CA GLY A 41 -11.05 -35.99 -15.24
C GLY A 41 -11.71 -34.69 -14.75
N ALA A 42 -12.23 -34.69 -13.52
CA ALA A 42 -12.78 -33.50 -12.87
C ALA A 42 -11.70 -32.43 -12.68
N TYR A 43 -10.50 -32.79 -12.23
CA TYR A 43 -9.39 -31.85 -12.07
C TYR A 43 -8.99 -31.20 -13.41
N ILE A 44 -8.87 -31.99 -14.48
CA ILE A 44 -8.52 -31.49 -15.83
C ILE A 44 -9.63 -30.61 -16.42
N LEU A 45 -10.90 -30.86 -16.12
CA LEU A 45 -12.02 -30.03 -16.58
C LEU A 45 -12.21 -28.75 -15.75
N PHE A 46 -12.04 -28.83 -14.44
CA PHE A 46 -12.25 -27.70 -13.54
C PHE A 46 -11.08 -26.72 -13.49
N LEU A 47 -9.84 -27.14 -13.74
CA LEU A 47 -8.68 -26.23 -13.80
C LEU A 47 -8.76 -25.14 -14.86
N PRO A 48 -9.05 -25.46 -16.15
CA PRO A 48 -9.18 -24.44 -17.16
C PRO A 48 -10.42 -23.58 -16.92
N LEU A 49 -11.52 -24.16 -16.41
CA LEU A 49 -12.69 -23.37 -16.00
C LEU A 49 -12.34 -22.40 -14.88
N SER A 50 -11.61 -22.84 -13.83
CA SER A 50 -11.22 -21.95 -12.73
C SER A 50 -10.28 -20.85 -13.21
N TYR A 51 -9.36 -21.13 -14.13
CA TYR A 51 -8.51 -20.11 -14.75
C TYR A 51 -9.31 -19.11 -15.61
N ILE A 52 -10.30 -19.58 -16.37
CA ILE A 52 -11.19 -18.72 -17.15
C ILE A 52 -12.07 -17.85 -16.24
N PHE A 53 -12.62 -18.43 -15.16
CA PHE A 53 -13.40 -17.65 -14.18
C PHE A 53 -12.54 -16.65 -13.40
N HIS A 54 -11.28 -16.98 -13.08
CA HIS A 54 -10.35 -16.03 -12.47
C HIS A 54 -9.97 -14.90 -13.45
N GLY A 55 -9.73 -15.25 -14.72
CA GLY A 55 -9.44 -14.28 -15.78
C GLY A 55 -10.62 -13.36 -16.11
N MET A 56 -11.86 -13.86 -16.02
CA MET A 56 -13.08 -13.04 -16.20
C MET A 56 -13.42 -12.18 -14.97
N SER A 57 -12.85 -12.47 -13.80
CA SER A 57 -13.00 -11.64 -12.60
C SER A 57 -12.12 -10.39 -12.61
N VAL A 58 -11.09 -10.34 -13.48
CA VAL A 58 -10.43 -9.09 -13.85
C VAL A 58 -11.36 -8.36 -14.81
N ARG A 59 -12.44 -7.76 -14.26
CA ARG A 59 -13.26 -6.81 -15.00
C ARG A 59 -12.32 -5.78 -15.59
N ASN A 60 -12.51 -5.49 -16.88
CA ASN A 60 -12.07 -4.24 -17.51
C ASN A 60 -12.69 -3.07 -16.71
N THR A 61 -12.10 -2.71 -15.58
CA THR A 61 -12.34 -1.44 -14.92
C THR A 61 -11.73 -0.42 -15.83
N LYS A 62 -12.58 0.18 -16.68
CA LYS A 62 -12.23 1.44 -17.32
C LYS A 62 -11.73 2.38 -16.21
N PRO A 63 -10.62 3.10 -16.41
CA PRO A 63 -10.15 4.06 -15.42
C PRO A 63 -11.31 4.98 -15.07
N VAL A 64 -11.76 4.91 -13.82
CA VAL A 64 -12.83 5.77 -13.33
C VAL A 64 -12.16 7.10 -13.04
N ILE A 65 -12.42 8.09 -13.89
CA ILE A 65 -12.10 9.46 -13.51
C ILE A 65 -13.17 9.81 -12.49
N LEU A 66 -12.75 10.00 -11.24
CA LEU A 66 -13.64 10.38 -10.16
C LEU A 66 -14.43 11.60 -10.61
N GLU A 67 -15.76 11.49 -10.64
CA GLU A 67 -16.57 12.64 -11.00
C GLU A 67 -16.47 13.68 -9.87
N PRO A 68 -16.37 14.97 -10.20
CA PRO A 68 -16.39 16.00 -9.18
C PRO A 68 -17.64 15.90 -8.28
N GLY A 69 -17.43 15.81 -6.96
CA GLY A 69 -18.49 15.60 -5.97
C GLY A 69 -18.70 14.13 -5.56
N GLU A 70 -18.02 13.18 -6.21
CA GLU A 70 -17.89 11.82 -5.71
C GLU A 70 -16.80 11.77 -4.63
N ASP A 71 -17.10 11.12 -3.50
CA ASP A 71 -16.18 11.02 -2.37
C ASP A 71 -15.49 9.65 -2.42
N ALA A 72 -14.21 9.65 -2.80
CA ALA A 72 -13.43 8.43 -3.03
C ALA A 72 -12.97 7.75 -1.75
N ILE A 73 -13.17 8.37 -0.59
CA ILE A 73 -12.77 7.83 0.71
C ILE A 73 -13.96 7.55 1.63
N LYS A 74 -15.17 7.97 1.23
CA LYS A 74 -16.41 7.72 1.99
C LYS A 74 -16.66 6.27 2.36
N HIS A 75 -16.23 5.34 1.50
CA HIS A 75 -16.42 3.91 1.72
C HIS A 75 -15.37 3.30 2.65
N PHE A 76 -14.31 4.04 2.98
CA PHE A 76 -13.27 3.57 3.88
C PHE A 76 -13.85 3.42 5.30
N ALA A 77 -13.43 2.36 5.99
CA ALA A 77 -13.74 2.19 7.40
C ALA A 77 -13.21 3.40 8.17
N GLY A 78 -14.07 4.00 9.01
CA GLY A 78 -13.69 5.16 9.79
C GLY A 78 -13.84 6.53 9.12
N SER A 79 -14.24 6.63 7.85
CA SER A 79 -14.33 7.94 7.16
C SER A 79 -15.12 8.99 7.95
N ARG A 80 -16.30 8.63 8.49
CA ARG A 80 -17.09 9.55 9.33
C ARG A 80 -16.49 9.82 10.70
N GLU A 81 -15.72 8.88 11.23
CA GLU A 81 -15.18 8.93 12.58
C GLU A 81 -13.91 9.78 12.63
N CYS A 82 -13.04 9.59 11.63
CA CYS A 82 -11.81 10.35 11.48
C CYS A 82 -12.07 11.74 10.90
N GLY A 83 -13.26 11.99 10.34
CA GLY A 83 -13.66 13.31 9.86
C GLY A 83 -12.95 13.75 8.58
N ILE A 84 -12.26 12.83 7.90
CA ILE A 84 -11.53 13.11 6.66
C ILE A 84 -12.49 12.97 5.49
N LEU A 85 -12.67 14.05 4.76
CA LEU A 85 -13.49 14.16 3.55
C LEU A 85 -12.59 14.17 2.31
N GLN A 86 -13.16 13.76 1.17
CA GLN A 86 -12.47 13.84 -0.11
C GLN A 86 -11.93 15.26 -0.39
N GLU A 87 -12.70 16.28 -0.02
CA GLU A 87 -12.34 17.67 -0.22
C GLU A 87 -11.21 18.17 0.69
N ASP A 88 -10.77 17.40 1.69
CA ASP A 88 -9.59 17.73 2.50
C ASP A 88 -8.30 17.24 1.83
N VAL A 89 -8.39 16.14 1.10
CA VAL A 89 -7.24 15.45 0.51
C VAL A 89 -7.08 15.72 -0.99
N TYR A 90 -8.19 15.91 -1.72
CA TYR A 90 -8.16 16.01 -3.17
C TYR A 90 -9.40 16.65 -3.79
N THR A 91 -9.18 17.74 -4.53
CA THR A 91 -10.20 18.31 -5.41
C THR A 91 -10.06 17.75 -6.82
N ALA A 92 -11.09 17.05 -7.30
CA ALA A 92 -11.13 16.56 -8.68
C ALA A 92 -11.04 17.73 -9.67
N PRO A 93 -10.10 17.69 -10.64
CA PRO A 93 -9.93 18.79 -11.58
C PRO A 93 -11.13 18.90 -12.52
N TRP A 94 -11.67 20.12 -12.66
CA TRP A 94 -12.65 20.40 -13.71
C TRP A 94 -11.93 20.69 -15.03
N PRO A 95 -12.12 19.91 -16.10
CA PRO A 95 -11.45 20.18 -17.36
C PRO A 95 -12.01 21.47 -17.97
N LEU A 96 -11.22 22.55 -17.95
CA LEU A 96 -11.55 23.80 -18.65
C LEU A 96 -11.67 23.59 -20.17
N ASN A 97 -10.99 22.56 -20.70
CA ASN A 97 -11.10 22.12 -22.08
C ASN A 97 -11.28 20.59 -22.13
N PRO A 98 -12.42 20.07 -22.64
CA PRO A 98 -12.67 18.63 -22.72
C PRO A 98 -11.64 17.82 -23.52
N LYS A 99 -10.86 18.49 -24.39
CA LYS A 99 -9.84 17.85 -25.26
C LYS A 99 -8.48 17.73 -24.59
N VAL A 100 -8.26 18.36 -23.43
CA VAL A 100 -6.97 18.37 -22.74
C VAL A 100 -7.15 17.73 -21.38
N SER A 101 -6.45 16.62 -21.14
CA SER A 101 -6.41 15.99 -19.83
C SER A 101 -5.76 16.95 -18.82
N PRO A 102 -6.40 17.19 -17.65
CA PRO A 102 -5.77 17.98 -16.58
C PRO A 102 -4.63 17.20 -15.90
N PHE A 103 -4.55 15.89 -16.12
CA PHE A 103 -3.56 15.02 -15.49
C PHE A 103 -2.22 15.04 -16.20
N CYS A 104 -1.15 14.97 -15.40
CA CYS A 104 0.21 14.92 -15.93
C CYS A 104 0.45 13.71 -16.85
N GLY A 105 0.93 13.98 -18.07
CA GLY A 105 1.19 12.94 -19.07
C GLY A 105 2.43 12.12 -18.78
N LYS A 106 3.59 12.78 -18.63
CA LYS A 106 4.91 12.15 -18.46
C LYS A 106 5.33 12.12 -16.99
N ARG A 107 6.17 11.13 -16.61
CA ARG A 107 6.72 10.97 -15.24
C ARG A 107 7.44 12.22 -14.75
N ALA A 108 8.35 12.78 -15.56
CA ALA A 108 9.07 14.00 -15.21
C ALA A 108 8.14 15.20 -14.98
N GLY A 109 7.10 15.36 -15.82
CA GLY A 109 6.12 16.42 -15.66
C GLY A 109 5.26 16.25 -14.41
N LEU A 110 4.92 15.01 -14.05
CA LEU A 110 4.24 14.70 -12.79
C LEU A 110 5.10 15.11 -11.58
N LEU A 111 6.36 14.68 -11.53
CA LEU A 111 7.26 14.97 -10.40
C LEU A 111 7.52 16.47 -10.26
N GLU A 112 7.69 17.19 -11.38
CA GLU A 112 7.82 18.64 -11.37
C GLU A 112 6.55 19.31 -10.85
N ALA A 113 5.37 18.90 -11.35
CA ALA A 113 4.09 19.46 -10.92
C ALA A 113 3.82 19.22 -9.42
N LEU A 114 4.14 18.03 -8.91
CA LEU A 114 3.99 17.70 -7.50
C LEU A 114 5.02 18.40 -6.62
N SER A 115 6.27 18.56 -7.08
CA SER A 115 7.32 19.22 -6.29
C SER A 115 7.18 20.75 -6.25
N SER A 116 6.59 21.34 -7.30
CA SER A 116 6.43 22.79 -7.44
C SER A 116 4.99 23.28 -7.24
N GLY A 117 4.05 22.36 -7.00
CA GLY A 117 2.67 22.65 -6.61
C GLY A 117 2.57 23.23 -5.20
N GLY A 118 1.36 23.34 -4.67
CA GLY A 118 1.11 23.88 -3.34
C GLY A 118 -0.37 23.85 -2.97
N ARG A 119 -0.70 24.49 -1.86
CA ARG A 119 -2.08 24.69 -1.41
C ARG A 119 -2.48 26.14 -1.70
N TYR A 120 -3.74 26.39 -2.06
CA TYR A 120 -4.24 27.74 -2.34
C TYR A 120 -4.98 28.33 -1.12
N GLY A 121 -4.38 28.15 0.05
CA GLY A 121 -4.94 28.50 1.34
C GLY A 121 -4.31 27.63 2.42
N PHE A 122 -4.62 27.93 3.67
CA PHE A 122 -4.15 27.12 4.78
C PHE A 122 -5.06 25.90 4.92
N ASP A 123 -4.49 24.71 5.01
CA ASP A 123 -5.18 23.40 5.05
C ASP A 123 -6.01 23.03 3.81
N GLU A 124 -6.09 23.89 2.80
CA GLU A 124 -6.73 23.61 1.51
C GLU A 124 -6.06 22.45 0.74
N PRO A 125 -6.77 21.66 -0.08
CA PRO A 125 -6.20 20.57 -0.86
C PRO A 125 -4.95 20.93 -1.67
N PHE A 126 -4.05 19.96 -1.77
CA PHE A 126 -2.85 20.12 -2.58
C PHE A 126 -3.15 20.08 -4.08
N VAL A 127 -2.61 21.05 -4.82
CA VAL A 127 -2.75 21.17 -6.27
C VAL A 127 -1.37 21.19 -6.92
N GLY A 128 -1.17 20.32 -7.90
CA GLY A 128 0.04 20.30 -8.71
C GLY A 128 0.17 21.53 -9.62
N LYS A 129 1.41 21.98 -9.86
CA LYS A 129 1.66 23.13 -10.74
C LYS A 129 1.54 22.73 -12.22
N GLY A 130 0.64 23.37 -12.94
CA GLY A 130 0.47 23.22 -14.40
C GLY A 130 -0.31 21.98 -14.84
N CYS A 131 -0.12 20.84 -14.19
CA CYS A 131 -0.97 19.65 -14.32
C CYS A 131 -1.19 19.02 -12.93
N THR A 132 -2.23 18.19 -12.80
CA THR A 132 -2.54 17.53 -11.52
C THR A 132 -2.28 16.03 -11.55
N TYR A 133 -2.34 15.42 -10.36
CA TYR A 133 -2.26 13.99 -10.14
C TYR A 133 -3.67 13.38 -10.06
N ARG A 134 -3.74 12.05 -10.17
CA ARG A 134 -5.00 11.31 -10.06
C ARG A 134 -5.18 10.80 -8.65
N TRP A 135 -6.37 10.94 -8.08
CA TRP A 135 -6.75 10.12 -6.94
C TRP A 135 -7.20 8.75 -7.47
N PHE A 136 -6.45 7.70 -7.18
CA PHE A 136 -6.77 6.35 -7.64
C PHE A 136 -7.74 5.68 -6.67
N SER A 137 -8.73 4.99 -7.23
CA SER A 137 -9.55 4.04 -6.47
C SER A 137 -8.70 2.85 -6.00
N THR A 138 -9.11 2.15 -4.94
CA THR A 138 -8.41 0.96 -4.45
C THR A 138 -8.20 -0.11 -5.53
N PRO A 139 -9.17 -0.41 -6.42
CA PRO A 139 -8.92 -1.32 -7.54
C PRO A 139 -7.81 -0.83 -8.49
N GLU A 140 -7.75 0.48 -8.78
CA GLU A 140 -6.67 1.05 -9.60
C GLU A 140 -5.33 1.00 -8.88
N ILE A 141 -5.30 1.25 -7.57
CA ILE A 141 -4.12 1.06 -6.74
C ILE A 141 -3.64 -0.39 -6.84
N CYS A 142 -4.54 -1.37 -6.70
CA CYS A 142 -4.20 -2.78 -6.84
C CYS A 142 -3.62 -3.13 -8.21
N MET A 143 -4.18 -2.57 -9.29
CA MET A 143 -3.60 -2.71 -10.64
C MET A 143 -2.21 -2.08 -10.74
N ILE A 144 -1.99 -0.91 -10.12
CA ILE A 144 -0.69 -0.23 -10.12
C ILE A 144 0.35 -1.09 -9.40
N VAL A 145 0.04 -1.52 -8.16
CA VAL A 145 1.00 -2.27 -7.33
C VAL A 145 1.24 -3.67 -7.88
N GLY A 146 0.23 -4.32 -8.47
CA GLY A 146 0.30 -5.68 -9.03
C GLY A 146 1.33 -5.87 -10.15
N ARG A 147 1.88 -4.77 -10.68
CA ARG A 147 2.91 -4.77 -11.71
C ARG A 147 4.34 -4.94 -11.17
N PHE A 148 4.52 -4.77 -9.86
CA PHE A 148 5.84 -4.79 -9.22
C PHE A 148 6.09 -6.11 -8.50
N ASN A 149 7.36 -6.53 -8.47
CA ASN A 149 7.78 -7.70 -7.73
C ASN A 149 7.84 -7.42 -6.21
N ALA A 150 8.27 -6.22 -5.84
CA ALA A 150 8.26 -5.71 -4.48
C ALA A 150 8.28 -4.18 -4.47
N ILE A 151 7.78 -3.54 -3.40
CA ILE A 151 7.90 -2.08 -3.19
C ILE A 151 8.52 -1.83 -1.82
N THR A 152 9.66 -1.16 -1.77
CA THR A 152 10.37 -0.90 -0.51
C THR A 152 10.41 0.59 -0.19
N PHE A 153 10.02 0.92 1.03
CA PHE A 153 10.19 2.25 1.63
C PHE A 153 11.41 2.17 2.54
N VAL A 154 12.42 3.00 2.31
CA VAL A 154 13.69 2.96 3.03
C VAL A 154 13.93 4.34 3.60
N GLY A 155 14.09 4.47 4.92
CA GLY A 155 14.32 5.81 5.46
C GLY A 155 14.01 6.06 6.92
N ASP A 156 13.80 7.35 7.18
CA ASP A 156 13.42 7.94 8.46
C ASP A 156 11.89 7.93 8.70
N GLU A 157 11.41 8.70 9.68
CA GLU A 157 9.99 8.73 10.04
C GLU A 157 9.07 9.27 8.93
N ILE A 158 9.59 10.02 7.94
CA ILE A 158 8.81 10.49 6.80
C ILE A 158 8.44 9.31 5.92
N ALA A 159 9.42 8.48 5.56
CA ALA A 159 9.16 7.25 4.80
C ALA A 159 8.22 6.29 5.57
N GLN A 160 8.36 6.20 6.90
CA GLN A 160 7.48 5.40 7.74
C GLN A 160 6.03 5.89 7.72
N SER A 161 5.82 7.20 7.88
CA SER A 161 4.48 7.81 7.89
C SER A 161 3.78 7.61 6.54
N ILE A 162 4.50 7.82 5.45
CA ILE A 162 3.97 7.59 4.10
C ILE A 162 3.64 6.11 3.90
N TYR A 163 4.49 5.19 4.37
CA TYR A 163 4.18 3.76 4.31
C TYR A 163 2.95 3.40 5.15
N ALA A 164 2.74 4.01 6.31
CA ALA A 164 1.52 3.80 7.08
C ALA A 164 0.27 4.23 6.29
N ALA A 165 0.29 5.39 5.64
CA ALA A 165 -0.81 5.83 4.76
C ALA A 165 -0.97 4.97 3.50
N PHE A 166 0.13 4.44 2.95
CA PHE A 166 0.10 3.46 1.88
C PHE A 166 -0.69 2.21 2.29
N ASN A 167 -0.51 1.74 3.53
CA ASN A 167 -1.29 0.63 4.10
C ASN A 167 -2.77 1.00 4.31
N ILE A 168 -3.07 2.22 4.76
CA ILE A 168 -4.46 2.71 4.90
C ILE A 168 -5.19 2.63 3.56
N LEU A 169 -4.58 3.10 2.47
CA LEU A 169 -5.17 3.06 1.13
C LEU A 169 -5.37 1.62 0.62
N LEU A 170 -4.47 0.69 0.94
CA LEU A 170 -4.60 -0.72 0.54
C LEU A 170 -5.59 -1.54 1.39
N ARG A 171 -5.91 -1.06 2.60
CA ARG A 171 -6.80 -1.72 3.56
C ARG A 171 -8.16 -1.01 3.70
N GLU A 172 -8.34 0.13 3.04
CA GLU A 172 -9.50 1.02 3.13
C GLU A 172 -9.93 1.29 4.60
N ASP A 173 -8.97 1.59 5.47
CA ASP A 173 -9.20 1.74 6.91
C ASP A 173 -8.49 2.98 7.46
N LEU A 174 -9.23 4.07 7.60
CA LEU A 174 -8.72 5.34 8.14
C LEU A 174 -8.51 5.27 9.66
N VAL A 175 -9.22 4.38 10.37
CA VAL A 175 -9.13 4.34 11.83
C VAL A 175 -7.78 3.79 12.28
N LEU A 176 -7.37 2.63 11.75
CA LEU A 176 -6.18 1.90 12.21
C LEU A 176 -5.41 1.24 11.06
N GLY A 177 -5.69 1.60 9.80
CA GLY A 177 -5.09 0.96 8.62
C GLY A 177 -3.57 1.06 8.55
N GLY A 178 -2.94 2.01 9.24
CA GLY A 178 -1.48 2.11 9.34
C GLY A 178 -0.86 1.17 10.40
N LEU A 179 -1.67 0.54 11.25
CA LEU A 179 -1.24 -0.14 12.47
C LEU A 179 -1.57 -1.63 12.50
N GLN A 180 -0.79 -2.37 13.29
CA GLN A 180 -0.95 -3.79 13.60
C GLN A 180 -2.02 -3.98 14.69
N GLN A 181 -3.28 -3.73 14.35
CA GLN A 181 -4.40 -3.71 15.30
C GLN A 181 -4.61 -5.02 16.09
N TRP A 182 -4.07 -6.15 15.62
CA TRP A 182 -4.19 -7.46 16.26
C TRP A 182 -3.29 -7.62 17.49
N ILE A 183 -2.21 -6.84 17.63
CA ILE A 183 -1.33 -6.85 18.81
C ILE A 183 -1.63 -5.72 19.80
N MET A 184 -2.62 -4.87 19.49
CA MET A 184 -2.97 -3.70 20.31
C MET A 184 -4.01 -4.05 21.38
N SER A 185 -3.85 -3.45 22.56
CA SER A 185 -4.91 -3.42 23.58
C SER A 185 -6.08 -2.54 23.13
N ASP A 186 -7.24 -2.64 23.76
CA ASP A 186 -8.38 -1.78 23.42
C ASP A 186 -8.13 -0.31 23.81
N GLU A 187 -7.31 -0.07 24.84
CA GLU A 187 -6.83 1.28 25.20
C GLU A 187 -5.91 1.85 24.11
N ASP A 188 -4.93 1.06 23.65
CA ASP A 188 -4.05 1.47 22.55
C ASP A 188 -4.84 1.74 21.28
N LYS A 189 -5.82 0.89 20.95
CA LYS A 189 -6.70 1.10 19.80
C LYS A 189 -7.46 2.38 19.93
N ALA A 190 -8.03 2.69 21.11
CA ALA A 190 -8.76 3.93 21.34
C ALA A 190 -7.87 5.17 21.22
N LYS A 191 -6.64 5.08 21.73
CA LYS A 191 -5.65 6.17 21.71
C LYS A 191 -5.14 6.47 20.30
N CYS A 192 -4.83 5.43 19.52
CA CYS A 192 -4.13 5.54 18.24
C CYS A 192 -5.03 5.68 17.00
N ARG A 193 -6.31 6.02 17.15
CA ARG A 193 -7.25 6.11 16.02
C ARG A 193 -6.96 7.34 15.15
N CYS A 194 -7.25 7.22 13.86
CA CYS A 194 -7.27 8.36 12.92
C CYS A 194 -5.93 9.10 12.93
N HIS A 195 -5.91 10.44 13.00
CA HIS A 195 -4.68 11.24 13.01
C HIS A 195 -3.65 10.81 14.07
N ASN A 196 -4.08 10.25 15.21
CA ASN A 196 -3.15 9.84 16.27
C ASN A 196 -2.23 8.70 15.87
N GLN A 197 -2.58 7.90 14.85
CA GLN A 197 -1.65 6.89 14.31
C GLN A 197 -0.37 7.53 13.72
N PHE A 198 -0.41 8.82 13.38
CA PHE A 198 0.73 9.61 12.87
C PHE A 198 1.30 10.57 13.91
N LEU A 199 0.43 11.20 14.71
CA LEU A 199 0.81 12.26 15.64
C LEU A 199 1.36 11.74 16.98
N ASP A 200 0.88 10.59 17.46
CA ASP A 200 1.32 10.04 18.74
C ASP A 200 2.49 9.06 18.54
N ILE A 201 3.64 9.39 19.13
CA ILE A 201 4.86 8.61 18.99
C ILE A 201 4.73 7.18 19.56
N GLU A 202 3.88 6.98 20.58
CA GLU A 202 3.65 5.65 21.14
C GLU A 202 2.93 4.73 20.15
N CYS A 203 2.17 5.29 19.20
CA CYS A 203 1.47 4.52 18.18
C CYS A 203 2.44 3.96 17.12
N GLN A 204 3.61 4.56 16.94
CA GLN A 204 4.61 4.10 15.96
C GLN A 204 5.14 2.69 16.26
N ARG A 205 5.10 2.24 17.53
CA ARG A 205 5.49 0.87 17.90
C ARG A 205 4.58 -0.19 17.28
N PHE A 206 3.35 0.19 16.94
CA PHE A 206 2.36 -0.66 16.30
C PHE A 206 2.32 -0.49 14.78
N ALA A 207 3.15 0.37 14.18
CA ALA A 207 3.15 0.57 12.74
C ALA A 207 3.38 -0.76 11.99
N ILE A 208 2.66 -0.96 10.90
CA ILE A 208 2.92 -2.06 9.97
C ILE A 208 4.31 -1.89 9.39
N LYS A 209 5.11 -2.95 9.36
CA LYS A 209 6.48 -2.94 8.80
C LYS A 209 6.55 -3.65 7.47
N SER A 210 5.70 -4.63 7.24
CA SER A 210 5.64 -5.36 5.98
C SER A 210 4.24 -5.85 5.65
N SER A 211 4.01 -6.12 4.36
CA SER A 211 2.82 -6.83 3.88
C SER A 211 2.65 -8.19 4.56
N ASP A 212 3.73 -8.82 5.01
CA ASP A 212 3.69 -10.13 5.67
C ASP A 212 3.13 -10.04 7.10
N ASP A 213 3.20 -8.87 7.76
CA ASP A 213 2.65 -8.66 9.10
C ASP A 213 1.12 -8.83 9.09
N VAL A 214 0.45 -8.20 8.11
CA VAL A 214 -1.02 -8.31 7.93
C VAL A 214 -1.41 -9.73 7.57
N LYS A 215 -0.65 -10.39 6.69
CA LYS A 215 -0.93 -11.76 6.25
C LYS A 215 -0.86 -12.81 7.34
N LYS A 216 0.16 -12.74 8.19
CA LYS A 216 0.32 -13.68 9.32
C LYS A 216 -0.91 -13.67 10.23
N ASN A 217 -1.60 -12.53 10.30
CA ASN A 217 -2.81 -12.36 11.08
C ASN A 217 -4.09 -12.80 10.35
N GLU A 218 -4.14 -12.80 9.02
CA GLU A 218 -5.31 -13.28 8.24
C GLU A 218 -5.62 -14.77 8.48
N GLY A 219 -4.62 -15.56 8.87
CA GLY A 219 -4.77 -16.98 9.23
C GLY A 219 -5.30 -17.26 10.64
N GLY A 220 -5.44 -16.25 11.50
CA GLY A 220 -5.93 -16.36 12.89
C GLY A 220 -7.39 -15.90 13.08
N ASP A 221 -7.82 -15.70 14.34
CA ASP A 221 -9.05 -14.95 14.65
C ASP A 221 -8.95 -13.59 13.94
N ARG A 222 -9.78 -13.35 12.91
CA ARG A 222 -9.73 -12.19 12.01
C ARG A 222 -9.83 -10.84 12.73
N LYS A 223 -8.76 -10.40 13.37
CA LYS A 223 -8.64 -9.12 14.06
C LYS A 223 -7.86 -8.17 13.15
N GLY A 224 -8.52 -7.56 12.16
CA GLY A 224 -7.78 -6.85 11.12
C GLY A 224 -8.65 -6.43 9.95
N SER A 225 -8.44 -5.23 9.40
CA SER A 225 -8.77 -4.97 7.99
C SER A 225 -7.70 -5.65 7.10
N PRO A 226 -8.07 -6.60 6.21
CA PRO A 226 -7.13 -7.25 5.29
C PRO A 226 -6.74 -6.30 4.15
N TYR A 227 -5.78 -6.69 3.33
CA TYR A 227 -5.53 -5.97 2.07
C TYR A 227 -6.59 -6.31 1.03
N PHE A 228 -6.98 -5.32 0.23
CA PHE A 228 -7.87 -5.51 -0.92
C PHE A 228 -7.15 -6.05 -2.16
N CYS A 229 -5.83 -5.85 -2.26
CA CYS A 229 -5.05 -6.24 -3.41
C CYS A 229 -4.53 -7.68 -3.32
N ASP A 230 -4.45 -8.34 -4.49
CA ASP A 230 -3.65 -9.57 -4.62
C ASP A 230 -2.20 -9.32 -4.20
N TYR A 231 -1.51 -10.38 -3.76
CA TYR A 231 -0.24 -10.25 -3.04
C TYR A 231 0.85 -9.50 -3.82
N VAL A 232 1.08 -8.24 -3.45
CA VAL A 232 2.29 -7.49 -3.79
C VAL A 232 3.09 -7.31 -2.51
N PRO A 233 4.31 -7.83 -2.43
CA PRO A 233 5.19 -7.55 -1.31
C PRO A 233 5.48 -6.05 -1.22
N HIS A 234 5.17 -5.42 -0.08
CA HIS A 234 5.70 -4.10 0.27
C HIS A 234 6.21 -4.04 1.71
N ALA A 235 7.27 -3.26 1.98
CA ALA A 235 7.86 -3.16 3.33
C ALA A 235 8.49 -1.78 3.60
N PHE A 236 8.56 -1.43 4.89
CA PHE A 236 9.34 -0.31 5.40
C PHE A 236 10.63 -0.81 6.07
N ILE A 237 11.74 -0.16 5.73
CA ILE A 237 13.10 -0.50 6.16
C ILE A 237 13.69 0.73 6.84
N PRO A 238 13.85 0.71 8.17
CA PRO A 238 14.31 1.88 8.90
C PRO A 238 15.81 2.10 8.69
N VAL A 239 16.17 3.37 8.47
CA VAL A 239 17.54 3.87 8.49
C VAL A 239 17.72 4.69 9.75
N LYS A 240 18.54 4.19 10.69
CA LYS A 240 18.79 4.85 11.99
C LYS A 240 20.19 5.45 12.11
N SER A 241 21.09 5.05 11.21
CA SER A 241 22.49 5.44 11.20
C SER A 241 23.04 5.32 9.79
N VAL A 242 24.17 6.00 9.54
CA VAL A 242 24.96 5.85 8.32
C VAL A 242 26.39 5.46 8.75
N PRO A 243 26.91 4.28 8.37
CA PRO A 243 26.26 3.26 7.53
C PRO A 243 25.02 2.62 8.21
N SER A 244 24.12 2.08 7.38
CA SER A 244 22.93 1.40 7.84
C SER A 244 23.28 0.07 8.51
N SER A 245 22.39 -0.40 9.40
CA SER A 245 22.62 -1.66 10.09
C SER A 245 22.63 -2.84 9.10
N PRO A 246 23.44 -3.89 9.32
CA PRO A 246 23.40 -5.09 8.49
C PRO A 246 22.00 -5.70 8.40
N ALA A 247 21.22 -5.64 9.48
CA ALA A 247 19.84 -6.11 9.48
C ALA A 247 18.93 -5.33 8.51
N SER A 248 19.08 -4.01 8.41
CA SER A 248 18.33 -3.19 7.45
C SER A 248 18.71 -3.54 6.00
N GLN A 249 20.01 -3.70 5.73
CA GLN A 249 20.51 -4.07 4.40
C GLN A 249 20.04 -5.47 4.00
N THR A 250 20.18 -6.47 4.89
CA THR A 250 19.69 -7.83 4.63
C THR A 250 18.18 -7.85 4.45
N SER A 251 17.42 -7.13 5.28
CA SER A 251 15.96 -7.00 5.10
C SER A 251 15.59 -6.44 3.74
N TYR A 252 16.34 -5.45 3.22
CA TYR A 252 16.12 -4.91 1.88
C TYR A 252 16.43 -5.92 0.79
N GLN A 253 17.57 -6.60 0.90
CA GLN A 253 17.99 -7.61 -0.07
C GLN A 253 17.01 -8.79 -0.10
N ASP A 254 16.60 -9.31 1.05
CA ASP A 254 15.66 -10.43 1.13
C ASP A 254 14.32 -10.08 0.47
N PHE A 255 13.84 -8.85 0.71
CA PHE A 255 12.56 -8.40 0.18
C PHE A 255 12.61 -8.13 -1.33
N THR A 256 13.67 -7.47 -1.78
CA THR A 256 13.83 -7.00 -3.16
C THR A 256 14.36 -8.11 -4.07
N TYR A 257 15.24 -8.98 -3.54
CA TYR A 257 15.97 -10.00 -4.31
C TYR A 257 15.39 -11.41 -4.15
N GLY A 258 14.68 -11.70 -3.07
CA GLY A 258 14.20 -13.06 -2.76
C GLY A 258 13.04 -13.58 -3.60
N LYS A 259 12.45 -12.77 -4.49
CA LYS A 259 11.18 -13.09 -5.18
C LYS A 259 11.36 -13.51 -6.64
N SER A 260 10.39 -14.28 -7.12
CA SER A 260 10.44 -15.21 -8.25
C SER A 260 10.46 -14.60 -9.65
N ASN A 261 10.13 -13.31 -9.81
CA ASN A 261 10.11 -12.68 -11.13
C ASN A 261 11.16 -11.56 -11.24
N PRO A 262 12.39 -11.86 -11.71
CA PRO A 262 13.45 -10.86 -11.85
C PRO A 262 13.16 -9.81 -12.93
N TRP A 263 12.18 -10.05 -13.81
CA TRP A 263 11.81 -9.14 -14.89
C TRP A 263 10.87 -8.03 -14.43
N GLN A 264 10.17 -8.23 -13.30
CA GLN A 264 9.30 -7.21 -12.73
C GLN A 264 10.10 -6.20 -11.92
N PRO A 265 9.85 -4.89 -12.08
CA PRO A 265 10.55 -3.87 -11.33
C PRO A 265 10.27 -3.98 -9.82
N SER A 266 11.25 -3.60 -9.01
CA SER A 266 11.11 -3.53 -7.55
C SER A 266 11.44 -2.11 -7.05
N PRO A 267 10.47 -1.16 -7.07
CA PRO A 267 10.75 0.23 -6.77
C PRO A 267 11.21 0.47 -5.32
N MET A 268 12.17 1.39 -5.17
CA MET A 268 12.67 1.86 -3.88
C MET A 268 12.31 3.33 -3.67
N ILE A 269 11.56 3.62 -2.60
CA ILE A 269 11.22 4.97 -2.16
C ILE A 269 12.11 5.29 -0.96
N PHE A 270 12.89 6.36 -1.06
CA PHE A 270 13.91 6.72 -0.07
C PHE A 270 13.68 8.11 0.54
N SER A 271 13.78 8.22 1.87
CA SER A 271 13.78 9.50 2.59
C SER A 271 14.74 9.47 3.77
N PHE A 272 15.61 10.47 3.89
CA PHE A 272 16.58 10.53 4.99
C PHE A 272 17.00 11.96 5.32
N GLY A 273 16.03 12.87 5.36
CA GLY A 273 16.26 14.28 5.70
C GLY A 273 16.21 14.52 7.20
N HIS A 274 15.23 13.95 7.89
CA HIS A 274 15.12 14.05 9.34
C HIS A 274 16.12 13.14 10.03
N GLY A 275 16.33 11.93 9.47
CA GLY A 275 17.31 10.96 9.99
C GLY A 275 18.75 11.47 9.94
N SER A 276 19.08 12.41 9.04
CA SER A 276 20.37 13.09 8.99
C SER A 276 20.38 14.44 9.71
N ALA A 277 19.28 14.86 10.34
CA ALA A 277 19.10 16.21 10.86
C ALA A 277 19.44 17.32 9.84
N PHE A 278 19.04 17.10 8.58
CA PHE A 278 19.33 17.95 7.42
C PHE A 278 20.83 18.14 7.12
N ASP A 279 21.69 17.24 7.59
CA ASP A 279 23.10 17.18 7.20
C ASP A 279 23.23 16.52 5.82
N THR A 280 23.75 17.28 4.86
CA THR A 280 23.88 16.86 3.46
C THR A 280 25.02 15.87 3.24
N ASP A 281 26.09 15.92 4.03
CA ASP A 281 27.20 14.95 3.94
C ASP A 281 26.78 13.57 4.44
N ILE A 282 26.05 13.52 5.56
CA ILE A 282 25.45 12.28 6.08
C ILE A 282 24.42 11.72 5.09
N ALA A 283 23.53 12.56 4.57
CA ALA A 283 22.52 12.13 3.61
C ALA A 283 23.12 11.66 2.28
N THR A 284 24.19 12.29 1.80
CA THR A 284 24.91 11.87 0.59
C THR A 284 25.48 10.46 0.77
N ARG A 285 26.13 10.17 1.90
CA ARG A 285 26.61 8.82 2.21
C ARG A 285 25.48 7.79 2.29
N ALA A 286 24.31 8.17 2.79
CA ALA A 286 23.14 7.29 2.80
C ALA A 286 22.63 7.01 1.38
N ILE A 287 22.51 8.03 0.52
CA ILE A 287 22.14 7.85 -0.89
C ILE A 287 23.14 6.95 -1.61
N ASP A 288 24.45 7.15 -1.39
CA ASP A 288 25.50 6.33 -1.96
C ASP A 288 25.39 4.87 -1.53
N GLU A 289 25.17 4.62 -0.23
CA GLU A 289 24.97 3.27 0.31
C GLU A 289 23.78 2.56 -0.35
N TRP A 290 22.60 3.19 -0.34
CA TRP A 290 21.36 2.57 -0.82
C TRP A 290 21.30 2.48 -2.35
N SER A 291 21.86 3.45 -3.08
CA SER A 291 21.99 3.36 -4.54
C SER A 291 22.97 2.26 -4.96
N THR A 292 24.07 2.08 -4.24
CA THR A 292 25.03 0.99 -4.51
C THR A 292 24.38 -0.36 -4.26
N LEU A 293 23.62 -0.51 -3.18
CA LEU A 293 22.85 -1.73 -2.92
C LEU A 293 21.86 -2.02 -4.05
N ALA A 294 21.04 -1.03 -4.42
CA ALA A 294 20.04 -1.17 -5.48
C ALA A 294 20.65 -1.51 -6.85
N THR A 295 21.70 -0.79 -7.25
CA THR A 295 22.36 -1.02 -8.56
C THR A 295 23.13 -2.34 -8.61
N GLY A 296 23.61 -2.85 -7.48
CA GLY A 296 24.23 -4.17 -7.37
C GLY A 296 23.26 -5.36 -7.50
N ALA A 297 21.95 -5.12 -7.53
CA ALA A 297 20.92 -6.16 -7.52
C ALA A 297 20.76 -6.97 -8.82
N GLU A 298 21.41 -6.56 -9.92
CA GLU A 298 21.13 -7.03 -11.29
C GLU A 298 19.62 -7.03 -11.63
N ARG A 299 18.86 -6.07 -11.08
CA ARG A 299 17.41 -5.93 -11.22
C ARG A 299 17.02 -4.52 -11.63
N ASN A 300 15.84 -4.38 -12.24
CA ASN A 300 15.24 -3.08 -12.47
C ASN A 300 14.67 -2.52 -11.15
N ILE A 301 15.40 -1.59 -10.53
CA ILE A 301 15.01 -0.93 -9.28
C ILE A 301 14.85 0.57 -9.56
N PRO A 302 13.65 1.03 -9.95
CA PRO A 302 13.36 2.46 -10.03
C PRO A 302 13.46 3.08 -8.63
N MET A 303 14.18 4.19 -8.50
CA MET A 303 14.43 4.83 -7.21
C MET A 303 13.77 6.21 -7.15
N LEU A 304 13.10 6.52 -6.04
CA LEU A 304 12.47 7.82 -5.77
C LEU A 304 13.05 8.41 -4.48
N PHE A 305 13.63 9.60 -4.56
CA PHE A 305 14.08 10.38 -3.42
C PHE A 305 12.97 11.35 -2.99
N LEU A 306 12.57 11.25 -1.72
CA LEU A 306 11.60 12.13 -1.09
C LEU A 306 12.36 13.25 -0.35
N GLY A 307 12.20 14.48 -0.84
CA GLY A 307 12.64 15.67 -0.12
C GLY A 307 11.83 15.87 1.18
N PRO A 308 12.41 16.50 2.20
CA PRO A 308 11.74 16.68 3.47
C PRO A 308 10.49 17.56 3.34
N PRO A 309 9.47 17.35 4.19
CA PRO A 309 8.37 18.29 4.33
C PRO A 309 8.87 19.61 4.94
N ALA A 310 8.11 20.68 4.73
CA ALA A 310 8.21 21.87 5.57
C ALA A 310 7.69 21.56 6.97
N PHE A 311 8.22 22.25 7.97
CA PHE A 311 7.70 22.32 9.32
C PHE A 311 6.48 23.22 9.41
N GLY A 312 5.53 22.84 10.27
CA GLY A 312 4.32 23.61 10.53
C GLY A 312 4.59 24.90 11.31
N ILE A 313 3.63 25.81 11.26
CA ILE A 313 3.71 27.15 11.88
C ILE A 313 3.93 27.12 13.41
N ASN A 314 3.53 26.03 14.07
CA ASN A 314 3.62 25.87 15.52
C ASN A 314 5.01 25.38 15.98
N LYS A 315 5.93 25.07 15.05
CA LYS A 315 7.27 24.63 15.43
C LYS A 315 7.98 25.78 16.15
N ALA A 316 8.47 25.49 17.35
CA ALA A 316 9.18 26.47 18.16
C ALA A 316 10.39 27.04 17.38
N PRO A 317 10.63 28.36 17.47
CA PRO A 317 11.83 28.96 16.88
C PRO A 317 13.07 28.29 17.47
N SER A 318 13.94 27.77 16.62
CA SER A 318 15.24 27.23 17.02
C SER A 318 16.34 28.06 16.40
N SER A 319 17.38 28.36 17.19
CA SER A 319 18.56 29.10 16.76
C SER A 319 19.60 28.21 16.07
N ALA A 320 19.39 26.88 16.03
CA ALA A 320 20.31 25.96 15.40
C ALA A 320 20.23 26.08 13.86
N PRO A 321 21.38 26.13 13.16
CA PRO A 321 21.42 26.36 11.71
C PRO A 321 20.71 25.29 10.89
N ASN A 322 20.64 24.06 11.43
CA ASN A 322 20.01 22.91 10.77
C ASN A 322 18.58 22.68 11.26
N THR A 323 17.85 23.74 11.61
CA THR A 323 16.48 23.61 12.09
C THR A 323 15.52 24.54 11.36
N GLY A 324 14.27 24.10 11.26
CA GLY A 324 13.20 24.89 10.65
C GLY A 324 13.20 24.86 9.12
N ASN A 325 12.33 25.69 8.55
CA ASN A 325 11.97 25.64 7.14
C ASN A 325 13.11 26.02 6.19
N LEU A 326 14.00 26.93 6.62
CA LEU A 326 15.18 27.28 5.82
C LEU A 326 16.15 26.09 5.67
N ALA A 327 16.35 25.31 6.73
CA ALA A 327 17.20 24.12 6.69
C ALA A 327 16.60 23.04 5.79
N ALA A 328 15.30 22.74 5.93
CA ALA A 328 14.60 21.78 5.08
C ALA A 328 14.67 22.18 3.59
N TRP A 329 14.47 23.47 3.28
CA TRP A 329 14.56 23.99 1.92
C TRP A 329 15.98 23.90 1.35
N ASN A 330 17.00 24.33 2.09
CA ASN A 330 18.40 24.27 1.66
C ASN A 330 18.84 22.82 1.45
N PHE A 331 18.51 21.92 2.39
CA PHE A 331 18.78 20.49 2.27
C PHE A 331 18.17 19.92 0.99
N HIS A 332 16.89 20.20 0.72
CA HIS A 332 16.26 19.72 -0.51
C HIS A 332 16.96 20.26 -1.77
N ARG A 333 17.28 21.55 -1.80
CA ARG A 333 17.95 22.20 -2.93
C ARG A 333 19.31 21.56 -3.23
N GLU A 334 20.06 21.17 -2.21
CA GLU A 334 21.38 20.54 -2.34
C GLU A 334 21.28 19.04 -2.66
N MET A 335 20.37 18.31 -2.02
CA MET A 335 20.25 16.86 -2.20
C MET A 335 19.54 16.46 -3.50
N ALA A 336 18.61 17.28 -4.02
CA ALA A 336 17.89 16.96 -5.26
C ALA A 336 18.80 16.71 -6.48
N PRO A 337 19.79 17.57 -6.81
CA PRO A 337 20.71 17.27 -7.92
C PRO A 337 21.58 16.04 -7.65
N LEU A 338 22.06 15.85 -6.41
CA LEU A 338 22.86 14.68 -6.03
C LEU A 338 22.08 13.36 -6.17
N ALA A 339 20.82 13.35 -5.73
CA ALA A 339 19.94 12.20 -5.90
C ALA A 339 19.73 11.87 -7.39
N LYS A 340 19.55 12.88 -8.24
CA LYS A 340 19.41 12.69 -9.71
C LYS A 340 20.68 12.13 -10.34
N GLU A 341 21.86 12.57 -9.90
CA GLU A 341 23.14 12.02 -10.34
C GLU A 341 23.25 10.52 -10.02
N LYS A 342 22.66 10.09 -8.90
CA LYS A 342 22.55 8.70 -8.47
C LYS A 342 21.30 7.98 -9.02
N HIS A 343 20.72 8.52 -10.09
CA HIS A 343 19.57 7.96 -10.82
C HIS A 343 18.25 7.87 -10.03
N PHE A 344 18.09 8.66 -8.97
CA PHE A 344 16.79 8.84 -8.34
C PHE A 344 15.92 9.81 -9.15
N ASP A 345 14.65 9.45 -9.32
CA ASP A 345 13.59 10.45 -9.47
C ASP A 345 13.48 11.25 -8.17
N VAL A 346 13.05 12.52 -8.23
CA VAL A 346 12.96 13.39 -7.05
C VAL A 346 11.54 13.92 -6.89
N LEU A 347 11.00 13.80 -5.68
CA LEU A 347 9.72 14.38 -5.27
C LEU A 347 9.95 15.25 -4.02
N SER A 348 9.69 16.56 -4.15
CA SER A 348 9.73 17.48 -3.00
C SER A 348 8.42 17.44 -2.23
N LEU A 349 8.49 17.25 -0.91
CA LEU A 349 7.32 17.33 -0.02
C LEU A 349 7.17 18.72 0.64
N TYR A 350 8.12 19.62 0.42
CA TYR A 350 8.18 20.89 1.13
C TYR A 350 6.94 21.76 0.90
N ASN A 351 6.57 21.98 -0.36
CA ASN A 351 5.41 22.83 -0.68
C ASN A 351 4.06 22.18 -0.30
N LEU A 352 4.02 20.85 -0.18
CA LEU A 352 2.81 20.15 0.24
C LEU A 352 2.42 20.51 1.68
N THR A 353 3.40 20.74 2.55
CA THR A 353 3.19 20.92 3.98
C THR A 353 3.43 22.35 4.49
N LEU A 354 3.91 23.26 3.63
CA LEU A 354 4.22 24.65 4.00
C LEU A 354 3.00 25.42 4.56
N GLN A 355 1.80 25.10 4.06
CA GLN A 355 0.54 25.74 4.46
C GLN A 355 -0.40 24.73 5.11
N VAL A 356 0.15 23.87 5.97
CA VAL A 356 -0.62 22.85 6.69
C VAL A 356 -0.47 23.01 8.20
N SER A 357 -1.59 22.85 8.89
CA SER A 357 -1.67 22.71 10.33
C SER A 357 -0.89 21.49 10.81
N SER A 358 -0.02 21.72 11.78
CA SER A 358 0.66 20.65 12.52
C SER A 358 0.60 20.98 13.99
N VAL A 359 0.22 20.00 14.81
CA VAL A 359 0.01 20.17 16.25
C VAL A 359 1.34 20.45 16.96
N ASP A 360 2.38 19.69 16.62
CA ASP A 360 3.73 19.82 17.18
C ASP A 360 4.68 20.64 16.27
N GLY A 361 4.23 21.00 15.07
CA GLY A 361 5.03 21.67 14.05
C GLY A 361 5.99 20.75 13.29
N GLU A 362 6.01 19.44 13.60
CA GLU A 362 6.94 18.46 13.03
C GLU A 362 6.24 17.34 12.27
N ARG A 363 5.15 16.82 12.83
CA ARG A 363 4.36 15.73 12.29
C ARG A 363 3.07 16.26 11.70
N PHE A 364 2.64 15.62 10.64
CA PHE A 364 1.38 15.94 9.98
C PHE A 364 0.38 14.82 10.22
N GLY A 365 -0.90 15.18 10.23
CA GLY A 365 -1.99 14.24 10.39
C GLY A 365 -2.17 13.35 9.16
N GLU A 366 -3.14 12.45 9.29
CA GLU A 366 -3.49 11.44 8.28
C GLU A 366 -3.77 12.00 6.88
N GLU A 367 -4.47 13.12 6.74
CA GLU A 367 -4.75 13.76 5.45
C GLU A 367 -3.49 13.99 4.61
N VAL A 368 -2.44 14.54 5.23
CA VAL A 368 -1.17 14.81 4.55
C VAL A 368 -0.51 13.51 4.12
N ALA A 369 -0.49 12.52 5.02
CA ALA A 369 0.14 11.23 4.74
C ALA A 369 -0.59 10.50 3.59
N LEU A 370 -1.93 10.57 3.53
CA LEU A 370 -2.74 10.03 2.44
C LEU A 370 -2.39 10.69 1.10
N VAL A 371 -2.27 12.02 1.07
CA VAL A 371 -1.85 12.74 -0.14
C VAL A 371 -0.45 12.33 -0.58
N GLN A 372 0.51 12.21 0.35
CA GLN A 372 1.87 11.75 0.06
C GLN A 372 1.90 10.33 -0.51
N ALA A 373 1.12 9.41 0.07
CA ALA A 373 0.99 8.06 -0.45
C ALA A 373 0.36 8.06 -1.86
N MET A 374 -0.65 8.90 -2.11
CA MET A 374 -1.26 9.04 -3.43
C MET A 374 -0.28 9.62 -4.48
N MET A 375 0.59 10.55 -4.09
CA MET A 375 1.68 11.04 -4.96
C MET A 375 2.61 9.89 -5.38
N ILE A 376 2.92 8.97 -4.47
CA ILE A 376 3.74 7.79 -4.77
C ILE A 376 3.00 6.81 -5.68
N PHE A 377 1.70 6.56 -5.48
CA PHE A 377 0.93 5.77 -6.44
C PHE A 377 0.92 6.39 -7.84
N ASN A 378 0.88 7.73 -7.94
CA ASN A 378 1.02 8.42 -9.22
C ASN A 378 2.40 8.21 -9.84
N TRP A 379 3.47 8.31 -9.06
CA TRP A 379 4.83 7.99 -9.55
C TRP A 379 4.92 6.54 -10.02
N LEU A 380 4.50 5.58 -9.19
CA LEU A 380 4.45 4.15 -9.52
C LEU A 380 3.65 3.89 -10.80
N SER A 381 2.50 4.55 -10.99
CA SER A 381 1.68 4.42 -12.21
C SER A 381 2.42 4.77 -13.50
N LYS A 382 3.43 5.65 -13.40
CA LYS A 382 4.25 6.15 -14.52
C LYS A 382 5.58 5.40 -14.70
N LEU A 383 5.87 4.39 -13.88
CA LEU A 383 7.02 3.53 -14.11
C LEU A 383 6.74 2.58 -15.26
N GLU A 384 7.76 2.40 -16.11
CA GLU A 384 7.73 1.43 -17.19
C GLU A 384 7.83 0.02 -16.61
N THR A 385 6.95 -0.86 -17.08
CA THR A 385 7.04 -2.30 -16.84
C THR A 385 7.62 -2.89 -18.12
N SER A 386 8.64 -3.74 -17.96
CA SER A 386 9.47 -4.35 -19.00
C SER A 386 8.72 -4.93 -20.20
#